data_AF-A0A6N7JM65-F1
#
_entry.id   AF-A0A6N7JM65-F1
#
_cell.length_a   1.000
_cell.length_b   1.000
_cell.length_c   1.000
_cell.angle_alpha   90.00
_cell.angle_beta   90.00
_cell.angle_gamma   90.00
#
_symmetry.space_group_name_H-M   'P 1'
#
loop_
_entity.id
_entity.type
_entity.pdbx_description
1 polymer ?
#
loop_
_entity_poly.entity_id
_entity_poly.type
_entity_poly.pdbx_seq_one_letter_code
_entity_poly.pdbx_strand_id
1 'polypeptide(L)'
;MTTVFWQERRLIVAKLTKRVVEQLKPEAVETVHWDDELRGFGVRVWPSGRKVYVAMTRVKGRLRKVTIGTHGPITAEKARIKAHEIISQAKAGNDPVKELDVARKSPTVKGLGERFLKEHVAVRCKPSTQYEYKRSVELFINPEIGTRKVLDIERRDIAEMHQSLQHIPYQANRTLGVLSKMFNLAEVWGLRPDGSNPCLHVKKYSEEKRERFLGADEYASLGRTLAEVEADGSEPPAVVAAVRLLMLTGCRLGEVMTLKWSYVDWQARALRLPDSKTGTKIVHFGEVVAAVLRSIPRLQDNPWVITGTKEGARLTDLQPPWRRIRKKAGLDDVRIHDLRHSFASGALFLGEGLPMIGKLLGHTQVQTTARYAHLAADPVKNAMEKVSDFIAKQATISTKRRRNHKYTVQPLGSWASAKSAP
;
A
#
# COMPACT_ATOMS: atom_id res chain seq x y z
N MET A 1 -21.57 11.35 -53.57
CA MET A 1 -20.88 12.41 -54.32
C MET A 1 -20.33 13.37 -53.28
N THR A 2 -19.07 13.29 -52.85
CA THR A 2 -17.89 13.76 -53.60
C THR A 2 -16.69 12.87 -53.27
N THR A 3 -16.35 11.97 -54.18
CA THR A 3 -15.16 11.12 -54.11
C THR A 3 -13.97 11.95 -54.60
N VAL A 4 -13.22 12.58 -53.69
CA VAL A 4 -12.01 13.32 -54.07
C VAL A 4 -10.92 12.31 -54.45
N PHE A 5 -10.64 12.28 -55.74
CA PHE A 5 -9.57 11.53 -56.39
C PHE A 5 -8.21 11.84 -55.73
N TRP A 6 -7.65 10.87 -55.01
CA TRP A 6 -6.22 10.82 -54.70
C TRP A 6 -5.56 9.76 -55.60
N GLN A 7 -5.34 10.10 -56.87
CA GLN A 7 -4.37 9.37 -57.70
C GLN A 7 -2.99 9.94 -57.38
N GLU A 8 -2.24 9.28 -56.49
CA GLU A 8 -0.81 9.55 -56.32
C GLU A 8 -0.12 9.31 -57.68
N ARG A 9 0.28 10.39 -58.38
CA ARG A 9 1.21 10.30 -59.51
C ARG A 9 2.50 9.66 -58.99
N ARG A 10 2.72 8.38 -59.33
CA ARG A 10 3.97 7.67 -59.02
C ARG A 10 5.05 8.16 -59.97
N LEU A 11 5.87 9.10 -59.51
CA LEU A 11 7.14 9.41 -60.16
C LEU A 11 8.20 8.47 -59.58
N ILE A 12 8.52 7.42 -60.33
CA ILE A 12 9.68 6.56 -60.03
C ILE A 12 10.91 7.33 -60.51
N VAL A 13 11.86 7.54 -59.61
CA VAL A 13 13.13 8.20 -59.93
C VAL A 13 14.24 7.16 -59.75
N ALA A 14 15.31 7.28 -60.52
CA ALA A 14 16.54 6.51 -60.27
C ALA A 14 16.96 6.63 -58.79
N LYS A 15 17.73 5.66 -58.28
CA LYS A 15 18.19 5.56 -56.88
C LYS A 15 18.27 6.90 -56.18
N LEU A 16 17.49 7.07 -55.12
CA LEU A 16 17.46 8.30 -54.33
C LEU A 16 18.80 8.46 -53.60
N THR A 17 19.74 9.15 -54.24
CA THR A 17 21.00 9.58 -53.64
C THR A 17 20.84 10.99 -53.06
N LYS A 18 21.78 11.43 -52.24
CA LYS A 18 21.79 12.81 -51.71
C LYS A 18 21.64 13.85 -52.84
N ARG A 19 22.42 13.69 -53.92
CA ARG A 19 22.41 14.58 -55.09
C ARG A 19 21.08 14.58 -55.83
N VAL A 20 20.48 13.40 -56.06
CA VAL A 20 19.16 13.29 -56.70
C VAL A 20 18.11 13.99 -55.86
N VAL A 21 18.10 13.76 -54.54
CA VAL A 21 17.12 14.38 -53.63
C VAL A 21 17.28 15.90 -53.58
N GLU A 22 18.51 16.43 -53.59
CA GLU A 22 18.78 17.88 -53.65
C GLU A 22 18.24 18.52 -54.93
N GLN A 23 18.35 17.82 -56.07
CA GLN A 23 17.90 18.32 -57.39
C GLN A 23 16.38 18.27 -57.61
N LEU A 24 15.62 17.54 -56.78
CA LEU A 24 14.16 17.51 -56.89
C LEU A 24 13.58 18.91 -56.68
N LYS A 25 12.79 19.38 -57.66
CA LYS A 25 12.13 20.69 -57.61
C LYS A 25 10.77 20.57 -56.91
N PRO A 26 10.33 21.59 -56.15
CA PRO A 26 8.99 21.64 -55.60
C PRO A 26 7.95 21.75 -56.72
N GLU A 27 6.84 21.02 -56.59
CA GLU A 27 5.68 21.13 -57.47
C GLU A 27 4.55 21.92 -56.76
N ALA A 28 3.47 22.25 -57.48
CA ALA A 28 2.32 22.98 -56.93
C ALA A 28 1.57 22.20 -55.84
N VAL A 29 1.73 20.87 -55.79
CA VAL A 29 1.15 19.96 -54.80
C VAL A 29 2.24 19.13 -54.14
N GLU A 30 1.96 18.52 -52.98
CA GLU A 30 2.91 17.59 -52.39
C GLU A 30 3.06 16.33 -53.25
N THR A 31 4.30 16.03 -53.65
CA THR A 31 4.60 14.89 -54.54
C THR A 31 5.58 13.95 -53.85
N VAL A 32 5.39 12.65 -54.06
CA VAL A 32 6.28 11.60 -53.54
C VAL A 32 7.05 10.98 -54.68
N HIS A 33 8.37 11.08 -54.61
CA HIS A 33 9.29 10.43 -55.53
C HIS A 33 9.76 9.11 -54.92
N TRP A 34 9.54 8.00 -55.62
CA TRP A 34 9.83 6.67 -55.12
C TRP A 34 11.22 6.19 -55.58
N ASP A 35 11.92 5.50 -54.68
CA ASP A 35 13.21 4.85 -54.93
C ASP A 35 13.00 3.61 -55.81
N ASP A 36 13.92 3.39 -56.75
CA ASP A 36 13.93 2.23 -57.64
C ASP A 36 14.50 0.97 -56.96
N GLU A 37 15.49 1.12 -56.09
CA GLU A 37 16.14 0.02 -55.36
C GLU A 37 15.23 -0.56 -54.26
N LEU A 38 14.62 0.29 -53.43
CA LEU A 38 13.75 -0.15 -52.34
C LEU A 38 12.29 0.22 -52.58
N ARG A 39 11.51 -0.74 -53.09
CA ARG A 39 10.05 -0.57 -53.27
C ARG A 39 9.37 -0.17 -51.96
N GLY A 40 8.65 0.95 -52.01
CA GLY A 40 7.96 1.52 -50.86
C GLY A 40 8.79 2.54 -50.09
N PHE A 41 10.05 2.77 -50.44
CA PHE A 41 10.83 3.92 -49.93
C PHE A 41 10.74 5.09 -50.91
N GLY A 42 10.59 6.30 -50.39
CA GLY A 42 10.52 7.51 -51.21
C GLY A 42 10.82 8.79 -50.43
N VAL A 43 10.88 9.90 -51.16
CA VAL A 43 10.97 11.24 -50.60
C VAL A 43 9.75 12.07 -51.00
N ARG A 44 9.05 12.61 -50.00
CA ARG A 44 7.96 13.56 -50.17
C ARG A 44 8.55 14.97 -50.25
N VAL A 45 8.20 15.69 -51.30
CA VAL A 45 8.59 17.09 -51.53
C VAL A 45 7.34 17.95 -51.42
N TRP A 46 7.34 18.91 -50.50
CA TRP A 46 6.26 19.88 -50.34
C TRP A 46 6.43 21.06 -51.30
N PRO A 47 5.36 21.82 -51.62
CA PRO A 47 5.46 23.05 -52.40
C PRO A 47 6.43 24.09 -51.79
N SER A 48 6.60 24.07 -50.46
CA SER A 48 7.58 24.90 -49.74
C SER A 48 9.04 24.47 -49.93
N GLY A 49 9.30 23.38 -50.66
CA GLY A 49 10.63 22.79 -50.83
C GLY A 49 11.09 21.90 -49.69
N ARG A 50 10.29 21.71 -48.64
CA ARG A 50 10.58 20.76 -47.56
C ARG A 50 10.58 19.32 -48.09
N LYS A 51 11.68 18.59 -47.88
CA LYS A 51 11.86 17.20 -48.32
C LYS A 51 11.88 16.25 -47.12
N VAL A 52 11.04 15.22 -47.13
CA VAL A 52 10.87 14.28 -46.02
C VAL A 52 10.85 12.86 -46.56
N TYR A 53 11.71 12.00 -46.04
CA TYR A 53 11.73 10.59 -46.39
C TYR A 53 10.55 9.84 -45.78
N VAL A 54 9.97 8.93 -46.56
CA VAL A 54 8.80 8.14 -46.20
C VAL A 54 9.00 6.68 -46.60
N ALA A 55 8.45 5.77 -45.80
CA ALA A 55 8.28 4.36 -46.13
C ALA A 55 6.78 4.05 -46.26
N MET A 56 6.40 3.28 -47.27
CA MET A 56 5.04 2.85 -47.53
C MET A 56 5.01 1.33 -47.55
N THR A 57 4.17 0.77 -46.69
CA THR A 57 4.06 -0.67 -46.48
C THR A 57 2.60 -1.08 -46.32
N ARG A 58 2.31 -2.38 -46.37
CA ARG A 58 0.99 -2.93 -46.07
C ARG A 58 1.07 -3.75 -44.79
N VAL A 59 0.15 -3.50 -43.86
CA VAL A 59 -0.02 -4.31 -42.65
C VAL A 59 -1.47 -4.75 -42.57
N LYS A 60 -1.71 -6.07 -42.50
CA LYS A 60 -3.05 -6.67 -42.47
C LYS A 60 -3.99 -6.12 -43.56
N GLY A 61 -3.49 -6.02 -44.78
CA GLY A 61 -4.25 -5.54 -45.95
C GLY A 61 -4.43 -4.01 -46.06
N ARG A 62 -4.03 -3.22 -45.06
CA ARG A 62 -4.14 -1.75 -45.08
C ARG A 62 -2.81 -1.10 -45.46
N LEU A 63 -2.85 -0.10 -46.34
CA LEU A 63 -1.69 0.74 -46.66
C LEU A 63 -1.33 1.64 -45.48
N ARG A 64 -0.05 1.68 -45.13
CA ARG A 64 0.53 2.47 -44.05
C ARG A 64 1.70 3.27 -44.59
N LYS A 65 1.73 4.56 -44.29
CA LYS A 65 2.81 5.49 -44.64
C LYS A 65 3.50 5.96 -43.37
N VAL A 66 4.80 5.72 -43.26
CA VAL A 66 5.66 6.05 -42.12
C VAL A 66 6.60 7.17 -42.53
N THR A 67 6.65 8.24 -41.73
CA THR A 67 7.64 9.31 -41.92
C THR A 67 8.95 8.93 -41.25
N ILE A 68 10.05 8.95 -42.01
CA ILE A 68 11.38 8.54 -41.52
C ILE A 68 12.16 9.75 -40.98
N GLY A 69 12.14 10.88 -41.70
CA GLY A 69 12.86 12.09 -41.28
C GLY A 69 13.02 13.11 -42.39
N THR A 70 13.33 14.35 -42.02
CA THR A 70 13.59 15.45 -42.97
C THR A 70 14.96 15.29 -43.62
N HIS A 71 15.04 15.53 -44.92
CA HIS A 71 16.31 15.56 -45.65
C HIS A 71 17.23 16.66 -45.10
N GLY A 72 18.52 16.35 -44.95
CA GLY A 72 19.52 17.18 -44.26
C GLY A 72 20.02 16.48 -42.99
N PRO A 73 19.24 16.47 -41.89
CA PRO A 73 19.57 15.71 -40.68
C PRO A 73 19.73 14.20 -40.89
N ILE A 74 18.97 13.62 -41.83
CA ILE A 74 19.16 12.23 -42.28
C ILE A 74 19.51 12.21 -43.77
N THR A 75 20.51 11.38 -44.12
CA THR A 75 20.92 11.16 -45.51
C THR A 75 19.97 10.16 -46.18
N ALA A 76 19.93 10.20 -47.52
CA ALA A 76 19.12 9.25 -48.30
C ALA A 76 19.47 7.79 -48.00
N GLU A 77 20.76 7.51 -47.82
CA GLU A 77 21.26 6.16 -47.49
C GLU A 77 20.76 5.68 -46.13
N LYS A 78 20.93 6.49 -45.08
CA LYS A 78 20.44 6.16 -43.73
C LYS A 78 18.92 6.04 -43.71
N ALA A 79 18.22 6.86 -44.49
CA ALA A 79 16.76 6.77 -44.62
C ALA A 79 16.33 5.49 -45.34
N ARG A 80 17.06 5.02 -46.36
CA ARG A 80 16.81 3.76 -47.05
C ARG A 80 16.96 2.56 -46.12
N ILE A 81 18.02 2.52 -45.30
CA ILE A 81 18.23 1.46 -44.31
C ILE A 81 17.05 1.40 -43.32
N LYS A 82 16.65 2.55 -42.75
CA LYS A 82 15.46 2.61 -41.87
C LYS A 82 14.17 2.21 -42.57
N ALA A 83 13.99 2.60 -43.83
CA ALA A 83 12.83 2.18 -44.61
C ALA A 83 12.79 0.66 -44.79
N HIS A 84 13.94 0.03 -45.03
CA HIS A 84 14.05 -1.41 -45.17
C HIS A 84 13.64 -2.12 -43.88
N GLU A 85 14.12 -1.66 -42.71
CA GLU A 85 13.72 -2.17 -41.40
C GLU A 85 12.20 -2.06 -41.18
N ILE A 86 11.63 -0.89 -41.44
CA ILE A 86 10.18 -0.64 -41.29
C ILE A 86 9.35 -1.57 -42.19
N ILE A 87 9.78 -1.75 -43.44
CA ILE A 87 9.09 -2.61 -44.41
C ILE A 87 9.21 -4.09 -43.99
N SER A 88 10.38 -4.51 -43.52
CA SER A 88 10.61 -5.88 -43.05
C SER A 88 9.80 -6.21 -41.79
N GLN A 89 9.75 -5.31 -40.80
CA GLN A 89 8.90 -5.46 -39.61
C GLN A 89 7.41 -5.52 -39.96
N ALA A 90 6.98 -4.71 -40.92
CA ALA A 90 5.61 -4.73 -41.42
C ALA A 90 5.22 -6.05 -42.10
N LYS A 91 6.14 -6.65 -42.86
CA LYS A 91 5.96 -7.98 -43.46
C LYS A 91 5.89 -9.10 -42.41
N ALA A 92 6.61 -8.96 -41.30
CA ALA A 92 6.52 -9.87 -40.16
C ALA A 92 5.21 -9.73 -39.36
N GLY A 93 4.32 -8.80 -39.74
CA GLY A 93 3.00 -8.62 -39.14
C GLY A 93 2.91 -7.57 -38.04
N ASN A 94 4.03 -6.94 -37.67
CA ASN A 94 4.05 -5.80 -36.76
C ASN A 94 3.57 -4.54 -37.50
N ASP A 95 2.85 -3.62 -36.83
CA ASP A 95 2.41 -2.35 -37.46
C ASP A 95 3.20 -1.19 -36.84
N PRO A 96 4.32 -0.75 -37.46
CA PRO A 96 5.15 0.33 -36.92
C PRO A 96 4.38 1.64 -36.74
N VAL A 97 3.34 1.88 -37.57
CA VAL A 97 2.49 3.07 -37.43
C VAL A 97 1.60 2.95 -36.20
N LYS A 98 1.05 1.77 -35.94
CA LYS A 98 0.24 1.52 -34.75
C LYS A 98 1.08 1.66 -33.48
N GLU A 99 2.31 1.14 -33.47
CA GLU A 99 3.23 1.29 -32.32
C GLU A 99 3.61 2.75 -32.06
N LEU A 100 3.95 3.51 -33.12
CA LEU A 100 4.25 4.95 -33.01
C LEU A 100 3.03 5.78 -32.57
N ASP A 101 1.82 5.44 -33.05
CA ASP A 101 0.58 6.13 -32.68
C ASP A 101 0.16 5.81 -31.23
N VAL A 102 0.33 4.56 -30.79
CA VAL A 102 0.13 4.13 -29.39
C VAL A 102 1.11 4.85 -28.47
N ALA A 103 2.39 4.92 -28.82
CA ALA A 103 3.39 5.66 -28.04
C ALA A 103 3.05 7.14 -27.91
N ARG A 104 2.64 7.80 -29.01
CA ARG A 104 2.24 9.21 -29.01
C ARG A 104 0.98 9.47 -28.16
N LYS A 105 -0.02 8.60 -28.26
CA LYS A 105 -1.30 8.72 -27.55
C LYS A 105 -1.26 8.18 -26.12
N SER A 106 -0.16 7.55 -25.71
CA SER A 106 0.00 7.09 -24.33
C SER A 106 -0.27 8.24 -23.36
N PRO A 107 -1.09 8.03 -22.32
CA PRO A 107 -1.24 9.02 -21.27
C PRO A 107 0.09 9.21 -20.52
N THR A 108 0.20 10.34 -19.82
CA THR A 108 1.26 10.55 -18.85
C THR A 108 0.95 9.82 -17.54
N VAL A 109 1.94 9.61 -16.67
CA VAL A 109 1.71 9.02 -15.34
C VAL A 109 0.75 9.88 -14.53
N LYS A 110 0.81 11.21 -14.66
CA LYS A 110 -0.18 12.12 -14.05
C LYS A 110 -1.60 11.84 -14.55
N GLY A 111 -1.78 11.70 -15.87
CA GLY A 111 -3.08 11.36 -16.46
C GLY A 111 -3.58 9.97 -16.02
N LEU A 112 -2.67 9.01 -15.86
CA LEU A 112 -2.99 7.71 -15.25
C LEU A 112 -3.43 7.87 -13.78
N GLY A 113 -2.75 8.71 -13.01
CA GLY A 113 -3.11 9.04 -11.62
C GLY A 113 -4.49 9.67 -11.49
N GLU A 114 -4.82 10.63 -12.35
CA GLU A 114 -6.15 11.26 -12.38
C GLU A 114 -7.26 10.23 -12.69
N ARG A 115 -7.04 9.40 -13.71
CA ARG A 115 -7.96 8.30 -14.04
C ARG A 115 -8.09 7.29 -12.90
N PHE A 116 -6.97 6.91 -12.29
CA PHE A 116 -6.93 6.03 -11.11
C PHE A 116 -7.77 6.57 -9.96
N LEU A 117 -7.58 7.84 -9.61
CA LEU A 117 -8.33 8.46 -8.52
C LEU A 117 -9.83 8.52 -8.82
N LYS A 118 -10.21 8.86 -10.06
CA LYS A 118 -11.60 9.01 -10.48
C LYS A 118 -12.34 7.67 -10.64
N GLU A 119 -11.77 6.73 -11.41
CA GLU A 119 -12.48 5.52 -11.84
C GLU A 119 -12.31 4.35 -10.87
N HIS A 120 -11.20 4.29 -10.12
CA HIS A 120 -10.93 3.20 -9.19
C HIS A 120 -11.14 3.63 -7.74
N VAL A 121 -10.45 4.67 -7.31
CA VAL A 121 -10.35 5.05 -5.89
C VAL A 121 -11.66 5.62 -5.37
N ALA A 122 -12.27 6.56 -6.08
CA ALA A 122 -13.54 7.17 -5.68
C ALA A 122 -14.68 6.13 -5.57
N VAL A 123 -14.65 5.09 -6.39
CA VAL A 123 -15.71 4.06 -6.46
C VAL A 123 -15.49 2.94 -5.45
N ARG A 124 -14.24 2.53 -5.21
CA ARG A 124 -13.93 1.28 -4.48
C ARG A 124 -13.28 1.47 -3.12
N CYS A 125 -12.83 2.68 -2.78
CA CYS A 125 -12.07 2.93 -1.56
C CYS A 125 -12.84 3.77 -0.54
N LYS A 126 -12.64 3.47 0.75
CA LYS A 126 -13.17 4.30 1.85
C LYS A 126 -12.51 5.69 1.84
N PRO A 127 -13.16 6.76 2.36
CA PRO A 127 -12.64 8.13 2.30
C PRO A 127 -11.19 8.30 2.78
N SER A 128 -10.79 7.61 3.86
CA SER A 128 -9.41 7.66 4.35
C SER A 128 -8.39 7.06 3.38
N THR A 129 -8.76 5.96 2.71
CA THR A 129 -7.94 5.36 1.66
C THR A 129 -7.88 6.27 0.43
N GLN A 130 -8.99 6.94 0.08
CA GLN A 130 -8.99 7.91 -1.02
C GLN A 130 -8.03 9.06 -0.74
N TYR A 131 -8.06 9.61 0.47
CA TYR A 131 -7.14 10.67 0.91
C TYR A 131 -5.67 10.22 0.79
N GLU A 132 -5.32 9.06 1.34
CA GLU A 132 -3.94 8.56 1.29
C GLU A 132 -3.47 8.28 -0.14
N TYR A 133 -4.33 7.70 -0.99
CA TYR A 133 -3.98 7.45 -2.38
C TYR A 133 -3.81 8.74 -3.16
N LYS A 134 -4.72 9.71 -2.98
CA LYS A 134 -4.60 11.05 -3.55
C LYS A 134 -3.30 11.71 -3.12
N ARG A 135 -2.98 11.68 -1.83
CA ARG A 135 -1.73 12.21 -1.27
C ARG A 135 -0.50 11.55 -1.88
N SER A 136 -0.48 10.21 -2.02
CA SER A 136 0.60 9.48 -2.70
C SER A 136 0.77 9.91 -4.16
N VAL A 137 -0.33 10.05 -4.89
CA VAL A 137 -0.32 10.47 -6.30
C VAL A 137 0.18 11.91 -6.44
N GLU A 138 -0.40 12.84 -5.69
CA GLU A 138 -0.16 14.27 -5.88
C GLU A 138 1.17 14.75 -5.32
N LEU A 139 1.58 14.26 -4.14
CA LEU A 139 2.76 14.78 -3.44
C LEU A 139 4.03 13.99 -3.69
N PHE A 140 3.93 12.73 -4.14
CA PHE A 140 5.10 11.86 -4.29
C PHE A 140 5.28 11.36 -5.72
N ILE A 141 4.21 10.89 -6.39
CA ILE A 141 4.32 10.32 -7.74
C ILE A 141 4.39 11.40 -8.82
N ASN A 142 3.46 12.34 -8.80
CA ASN A 142 3.34 13.37 -9.84
C ASN A 142 4.57 14.28 -9.94
N PRO A 143 5.20 14.74 -8.84
CA PRO A 143 6.39 15.59 -8.94
C PRO A 143 7.58 14.90 -9.60
N GLU A 144 7.75 13.60 -9.38
CA GLU A 144 8.92 12.84 -9.85
C GLU A 144 8.77 12.32 -11.28
N ILE A 145 7.65 11.64 -11.57
CA ILE A 145 7.46 10.94 -12.85
C ILE A 145 6.16 11.30 -13.57
N GLY A 146 5.40 12.26 -13.05
CA GLY A 146 4.06 12.59 -13.53
C GLY A 146 3.98 13.05 -14.99
N THR A 147 5.02 13.72 -15.50
CA THR A 147 5.08 14.24 -16.89
C THR A 147 5.45 13.16 -17.91
N ARG A 148 6.09 12.07 -17.46
CA ARG A 148 6.55 10.98 -18.33
C ARG A 148 5.39 10.12 -18.80
N LYS A 149 5.54 9.48 -19.95
CA LYS A 149 4.51 8.60 -20.52
C LYS A 149 4.45 7.28 -19.78
N VAL A 150 3.24 6.74 -19.62
CA VAL A 150 3.02 5.45 -18.95
C VAL A 150 3.83 4.34 -19.62
N LEU A 151 3.93 4.30 -20.96
CA LEU A 151 4.73 3.29 -21.68
C LEU A 151 6.24 3.43 -21.46
N ASP A 152 6.75 4.65 -21.24
CA ASP A 152 8.19 4.93 -21.15
C ASP A 152 8.76 4.72 -19.74
N ILE A 153 7.90 4.38 -18.77
CA ILE A 153 8.36 4.08 -17.41
C ILE A 153 8.91 2.65 -17.34
N GLU A 154 10.13 2.55 -16.86
CA GLU A 154 10.87 1.30 -16.64
C GLU A 154 11.11 1.09 -15.15
N ARG A 155 11.55 -0.12 -14.79
CA ARG A 155 11.86 -0.48 -13.40
C ARG A 155 12.90 0.44 -12.76
N ARG A 156 13.90 0.89 -13.53
CA ARG A 156 14.95 1.80 -13.03
C ARG A 156 14.35 3.11 -12.51
N ASP A 157 13.35 3.65 -13.21
CA ASP A 157 12.71 4.90 -12.82
C ASP A 157 11.94 4.76 -11.50
N ILE A 158 11.28 3.61 -11.33
CA ILE A 158 10.58 3.29 -10.08
C ILE A 158 11.58 3.10 -8.94
N ALA A 159 12.72 2.46 -9.20
CA ALA A 159 13.77 2.26 -8.19
C ALA A 159 14.41 3.58 -7.77
N GLU A 160 14.73 4.46 -8.72
CA GLU A 160 15.27 5.81 -8.46
C GLU A 160 14.28 6.66 -7.66
N MET A 161 13.00 6.65 -8.03
CA MET A 161 11.94 7.34 -7.28
C MET A 161 11.77 6.74 -5.87
N HIS A 162 11.79 5.42 -5.72
CA HIS A 162 11.69 4.79 -4.41
C HIS A 162 12.90 5.14 -3.53
N GLN A 163 14.09 5.22 -4.13
CA GLN A 163 15.33 5.62 -3.48
C GLN A 163 15.34 7.10 -3.06
N SER A 164 14.76 8.01 -3.82
CA SER A 164 14.66 9.43 -3.42
C SER A 164 13.89 9.61 -2.11
N LEU A 165 12.96 8.70 -1.82
CA LEU A 165 12.16 8.65 -0.60
C LEU A 165 12.80 7.83 0.55
N GLN A 166 14.08 7.44 0.45
CA GLN A 166 14.75 6.62 1.47
C GLN A 166 14.76 7.24 2.88
N HIS A 167 14.72 8.57 2.96
CA HIS A 167 14.66 9.32 4.22
C HIS A 167 13.30 9.17 4.95
N ILE A 168 12.28 8.64 4.27
CA ILE A 168 10.94 8.34 4.79
C ILE A 168 10.50 6.93 4.34
N PRO A 169 11.17 5.86 4.80
CA PRO A 169 11.10 4.53 4.18
C PRO A 169 9.69 3.92 4.19
N TYR A 170 8.91 4.16 5.26
CA TYR A 170 7.52 3.71 5.34
C TYR A 170 6.64 4.38 4.28
N GLN A 171 6.83 5.69 4.04
CA GLN A 171 6.11 6.40 3.00
C GLN A 171 6.56 5.94 1.62
N ALA A 172 7.86 5.69 1.40
CA ALA A 172 8.40 5.14 0.16
C ALA A 172 7.72 3.81 -0.19
N ASN A 173 7.64 2.88 0.77
CA ASN A 173 6.97 1.59 0.59
C ASN A 173 5.48 1.72 0.29
N ARG A 174 4.81 2.68 0.94
CA ARG A 174 3.39 2.95 0.75
C ARG A 174 3.12 3.52 -0.64
N THR A 175 3.94 4.49 -1.06
CA THR A 175 3.88 5.10 -2.40
C THR A 175 4.16 4.05 -3.48
N LEU A 176 5.17 3.18 -3.30
CA LEU A 176 5.42 2.06 -4.22
C LEU A 176 4.21 1.12 -4.33
N GLY A 177 3.49 0.87 -3.23
CA GLY A 177 2.25 0.10 -3.24
C GLY A 177 1.14 0.75 -4.08
N VAL A 178 0.95 2.06 -3.95
CA VAL A 178 -0.02 2.82 -4.75
C VAL A 178 0.38 2.80 -6.23
N LEU A 179 1.65 3.06 -6.52
CA LEU A 179 2.19 3.08 -7.88
C LEU A 179 2.07 1.71 -8.56
N SER A 180 2.38 0.63 -7.84
CA SER A 180 2.19 -0.74 -8.33
C SER A 180 0.73 -1.00 -8.67
N LYS A 181 -0.23 -0.52 -7.85
CA LYS A 181 -1.65 -0.65 -8.15
C LYS A 181 -2.07 0.18 -9.38
N MET A 182 -1.55 1.39 -9.53
CA MET A 182 -1.78 2.23 -10.71
C MET A 182 -1.31 1.53 -11.99
N PHE A 183 -0.08 0.99 -12.01
CA PHE A 183 0.44 0.31 -13.18
C PHE A 183 -0.24 -1.03 -13.47
N ASN A 184 -0.67 -1.78 -12.44
CA ASN A 184 -1.53 -2.95 -12.64
C ASN A 184 -2.86 -2.57 -13.33
N LEU A 185 -3.45 -1.42 -12.99
CA LEU A 185 -4.65 -0.93 -13.67
C LEU A 185 -4.34 -0.40 -15.07
N ALA A 186 -3.14 0.15 -15.29
CA ALA A 186 -2.71 0.55 -16.63
C ALA A 186 -2.64 -0.65 -17.59
N GLU A 187 -2.20 -1.83 -17.13
CA GLU A 187 -2.27 -3.08 -17.89
C GLU A 187 -3.71 -3.45 -18.21
N VAL A 188 -4.57 -3.52 -17.18
CA VAL A 188 -6.01 -3.84 -17.34
C VAL A 188 -6.72 -2.87 -18.29
N TRP A 189 -6.32 -1.60 -18.32
CA TRP A 189 -6.87 -0.58 -19.20
C TRP A 189 -6.24 -0.55 -20.60
N GLY A 190 -5.32 -1.47 -20.91
CA GLY A 190 -4.63 -1.53 -22.20
C GLY A 190 -3.72 -0.33 -22.46
N LEU A 191 -3.33 0.41 -21.40
CA LEU A 191 -2.40 1.53 -21.46
C LEU A 191 -0.94 1.04 -21.45
N ARG A 192 -0.74 -0.23 -21.10
CA ARG A 192 0.53 -0.96 -21.11
C ARG A 192 0.28 -2.45 -21.40
N PRO A 193 1.27 -3.19 -21.92
CA PRO A 193 1.18 -4.64 -22.07
C PRO A 193 1.01 -5.36 -20.72
N ASP A 194 0.31 -6.49 -20.70
CA ASP A 194 0.16 -7.32 -19.49
C ASP A 194 1.53 -7.81 -18.98
N GLY A 195 1.70 -7.81 -17.65
CA GLY A 195 2.95 -8.22 -17.01
C GLY A 195 4.12 -7.23 -17.19
N SER A 196 3.86 -6.03 -17.72
CA SER A 196 4.87 -4.99 -17.91
C SER A 196 5.01 -4.03 -16.72
N ASN A 197 4.36 -4.28 -15.58
CA ASN A 197 4.34 -3.41 -14.42
C ASN A 197 5.77 -3.09 -13.96
N PRO A 198 6.23 -1.82 -14.08
CA PRO A 198 7.61 -1.45 -13.79
C PRO A 198 7.93 -1.52 -12.28
N CYS A 199 6.92 -1.59 -11.41
CA CYS A 199 7.14 -1.76 -9.97
C CYS A 199 7.52 -3.20 -9.57
N LEU A 200 7.40 -4.17 -10.49
CA LEU A 200 7.77 -5.54 -10.21
C LEU A 200 9.26 -5.66 -9.86
N HIS A 201 9.57 -6.43 -8.82
CA HIS A 201 10.91 -6.65 -8.27
C HIS A 201 11.58 -5.45 -7.57
N VAL A 202 10.91 -4.30 -7.45
CA VAL A 202 11.42 -3.21 -6.62
C VAL A 202 11.30 -3.62 -5.15
N LYS A 203 12.45 -3.76 -4.48
CA LYS A 203 12.50 -4.19 -3.07
C LYS A 203 12.06 -3.05 -2.17
N LYS A 204 11.12 -3.36 -1.27
CA LYS A 204 10.70 -2.44 -0.21
C LYS A 204 11.78 -2.30 0.84
N TYR A 205 11.84 -1.15 1.49
CA TYR A 205 12.64 -0.96 2.69
C TYR A 205 12.16 -1.87 3.82
N SER A 206 13.08 -2.31 4.66
CA SER A 206 12.75 -3.00 5.90
C SER A 206 11.93 -2.08 6.80
N GLU A 207 10.84 -2.61 7.34
CA GLU A 207 10.01 -1.92 8.32
C GLU A 207 10.20 -2.59 9.68
N GLU A 208 10.64 -1.81 10.65
CA GLU A 208 10.77 -2.26 12.03
C GLU A 208 9.37 -2.41 12.65
N LYS A 209 8.99 -3.66 12.90
CA LYS A 209 7.80 -3.94 13.71
C LYS A 209 8.12 -3.55 15.15
N ARG A 210 7.44 -2.54 15.65
CA ARG A 210 7.53 -2.16 17.06
C ARG A 210 6.46 -2.88 17.84
N GLU A 211 6.88 -3.67 18.82
CA GLU A 211 5.99 -4.37 19.74
C GLU A 211 6.08 -3.70 21.12
N ARG A 212 4.96 -3.21 21.60
CA ARG A 212 4.85 -2.51 22.87
C ARG A 212 3.51 -2.85 23.52
N PHE A 213 3.58 -3.25 24.79
CA PHE A 213 2.42 -3.60 25.61
C PHE A 213 2.65 -3.13 27.04
N LEU A 214 1.58 -2.77 27.73
CA LEU A 214 1.61 -2.26 29.10
C LEU A 214 1.79 -3.39 30.12
N GLY A 215 2.71 -3.19 31.06
CA GLY A 215 2.82 -3.99 32.28
C GLY A 215 1.82 -3.58 33.37
N ALA A 216 1.76 -4.34 34.46
CA ALA A 216 0.84 -4.08 35.57
C ALA A 216 1.04 -2.67 36.19
N ASP A 217 2.29 -2.28 36.44
CA ASP A 217 2.62 -0.97 37.01
C ASP A 217 2.29 0.19 36.06
N GLU A 218 2.43 -0.04 34.75
CA GLU A 218 2.09 0.94 33.73
C GLU A 218 0.59 1.13 33.59
N TYR A 219 -0.19 0.05 33.67
CA TYR A 219 -1.65 0.13 33.78
C TYR A 219 -2.08 0.88 35.04
N ALA A 220 -1.40 0.64 36.17
CA ALA A 220 -1.69 1.34 37.42
C ALA A 220 -1.34 2.84 37.30
N SER A 221 -0.20 3.18 36.68
CA SER A 221 0.21 4.56 36.40
C SER A 221 -0.81 5.27 35.52
N LEU A 222 -1.16 4.67 34.38
CA LEU A 222 -2.16 5.22 33.47
C LEU A 222 -3.53 5.37 34.16
N GLY A 223 -3.95 4.40 34.95
CA GLY A 223 -5.20 4.44 35.71
C GLY A 223 -5.25 5.62 36.70
N ARG A 224 -4.18 5.83 37.48
CA ARG A 224 -4.06 6.98 38.39
C ARG A 224 -4.09 8.29 37.62
N THR A 225 -3.30 8.42 36.56
CA THR A 225 -3.30 9.63 35.72
C THR A 225 -4.66 9.92 35.12
N LEU A 226 -5.40 8.91 34.66
CA LEU A 226 -6.77 9.09 34.14
C LEU A 226 -7.75 9.57 35.22
N ALA A 227 -7.63 9.07 36.45
CA ALA A 227 -8.43 9.55 37.57
C ALA A 227 -8.08 10.99 37.95
N GLU A 228 -6.78 11.35 37.97
CA GLU A 228 -6.32 12.70 38.26
C GLU A 228 -6.82 13.71 37.24
N VAL A 229 -6.62 13.45 35.93
CA VAL A 229 -7.02 14.41 34.87
C VAL A 229 -8.55 14.57 34.74
N GLU A 230 -9.30 13.57 35.19
CA GLU A 230 -10.76 13.63 35.29
C GLU A 230 -11.20 14.46 36.50
N ALA A 231 -10.54 14.28 37.65
CA ALA A 231 -10.85 15.00 38.88
C ALA A 231 -10.45 16.48 38.83
N ASP A 232 -9.29 16.79 38.24
CA ASP A 232 -8.78 18.16 38.11
C ASP A 232 -9.35 18.91 36.89
N GLY A 233 -10.09 18.20 36.01
CA GLY A 233 -10.71 18.76 34.81
C GLY A 233 -9.74 19.16 33.71
N SER A 234 -8.46 18.77 33.79
CA SER A 234 -7.44 19.08 32.78
C SER A 234 -7.67 18.37 31.44
N GLU A 235 -8.47 17.29 31.43
CA GLU A 235 -8.96 16.67 30.21
C GLU A 235 -10.48 16.48 30.24
N PRO A 236 -11.18 16.65 29.10
CA PRO A 236 -12.62 16.43 29.04
C PRO A 236 -13.02 14.99 29.44
N PRO A 237 -14.16 14.78 30.13
CA PRO A 237 -14.62 13.43 30.49
C PRO A 237 -14.73 12.47 29.31
N ALA A 238 -15.11 12.97 28.13
CA ALA A 238 -15.17 12.17 26.89
C ALA A 238 -13.80 11.63 26.46
N VAL A 239 -12.70 12.37 26.69
CA VAL A 239 -11.33 11.92 26.41
C VAL A 239 -10.95 10.78 27.34
N VAL A 240 -11.19 10.96 28.65
CA VAL A 240 -10.88 9.94 29.67
C VAL A 240 -11.67 8.66 29.39
N ALA A 241 -12.96 8.78 29.11
CA ALA A 241 -13.81 7.67 28.72
C ALA A 241 -13.30 6.96 27.46
N ALA A 242 -12.88 7.69 26.42
CA ALA A 242 -12.35 7.10 25.20
C ALA A 242 -11.09 6.26 25.46
N VAL A 243 -10.15 6.75 26.30
CA VAL A 243 -8.95 5.98 26.68
C VAL A 243 -9.31 4.72 27.46
N ARG A 244 -10.22 4.83 28.45
CA ARG A 244 -10.71 3.66 29.22
C ARG A 244 -11.36 2.62 28.30
N LEU A 245 -12.22 3.04 27.39
CA LEU A 245 -12.86 2.13 26.43
C LEU A 245 -11.84 1.44 25.53
N LEU A 246 -10.85 2.16 25.00
CA LEU A 246 -9.79 1.57 24.16
C LEU A 246 -8.99 0.50 24.91
N MET A 247 -8.64 0.79 26.16
CA MET A 247 -7.91 -0.10 27.05
C MET A 247 -8.71 -1.37 27.39
N LEU A 248 -10.01 -1.23 27.70
CA LEU A 248 -10.83 -2.31 28.27
C LEU A 248 -11.52 -3.18 27.21
N THR A 249 -11.63 -2.73 25.96
CA THR A 249 -12.35 -3.45 24.90
C THR A 249 -11.45 -3.96 23.78
N GLY A 250 -10.21 -3.46 23.71
CA GLY A 250 -9.33 -3.69 22.57
C GLY A 250 -9.87 -3.14 21.25
N CYS A 251 -10.89 -2.27 21.25
CA CYS A 251 -11.43 -1.64 20.04
C CYS A 251 -10.36 -0.81 19.32
N ARG A 252 -10.53 -0.63 18.00
CA ARG A 252 -9.70 0.32 17.24
C ARG A 252 -10.08 1.75 17.64
N LEU A 253 -9.13 2.68 17.52
CA LEU A 253 -9.39 4.11 17.77
C LEU A 253 -10.63 4.60 17.03
N GLY A 254 -10.70 4.35 15.72
CA GLY A 254 -11.88 4.73 14.93
C GLY A 254 -13.18 4.13 15.44
N GLU A 255 -13.19 2.88 15.93
CA GLU A 255 -14.39 2.20 16.44
C GLU A 255 -14.94 2.89 17.70
N VAL A 256 -14.06 3.35 18.60
CA VAL A 256 -14.46 4.10 19.81
C VAL A 256 -14.85 5.54 19.46
N MET A 257 -14.07 6.21 18.62
CA MET A 257 -14.29 7.61 18.25
C MET A 257 -15.54 7.83 17.39
N THR A 258 -16.10 6.78 16.78
CA THR A 258 -17.35 6.80 16.02
C THR A 258 -18.44 5.92 16.65
N LEU A 259 -18.32 5.62 17.94
CA LEU A 259 -19.35 4.88 18.67
C LEU A 259 -20.59 5.76 18.87
N LYS A 260 -21.77 5.23 18.55
CA LYS A 260 -23.07 5.87 18.80
C LYS A 260 -23.82 5.15 19.91
N TRP A 261 -24.68 5.88 20.63
CA TRP A 261 -25.53 5.29 21.66
C TRP A 261 -26.45 4.18 21.13
N SER A 262 -26.95 4.33 19.90
CA SER A 262 -27.76 3.32 19.22
C SER A 262 -27.01 2.03 18.90
N TYR A 263 -25.68 2.02 19.00
CA TYR A 263 -24.85 0.83 18.80
C TYR A 263 -24.61 0.06 20.11
N VAL A 264 -25.00 0.62 21.26
CA VAL A 264 -24.82 0.00 22.57
C VAL A 264 -26.04 -0.86 22.90
N ASP A 265 -25.85 -2.18 22.82
CA ASP A 265 -26.84 -3.17 23.24
C ASP A 265 -26.60 -3.53 24.71
N TRP A 266 -27.39 -2.95 25.59
CA TRP A 266 -27.26 -3.11 27.04
C TRP A 266 -27.66 -4.52 27.51
N GLN A 267 -28.65 -5.13 26.85
CA GLN A 267 -29.13 -6.46 27.21
C GLN A 267 -28.11 -7.53 26.81
N ALA A 268 -27.59 -7.46 25.57
CA ALA A 268 -26.57 -8.39 25.09
C ALA A 268 -25.15 -8.04 25.56
N ARG A 269 -24.98 -6.93 26.29
CA ARG A 269 -23.69 -6.33 26.66
C ARG A 269 -22.71 -6.31 25.49
N ALA A 270 -23.13 -5.66 24.40
CA ALA A 270 -22.39 -5.66 23.15
C ALA A 270 -22.40 -4.29 22.44
N LEU A 271 -21.29 -3.95 21.80
CA LEU A 271 -21.19 -2.84 20.85
C LEU A 271 -21.39 -3.40 19.44
N ARG A 272 -22.48 -2.99 18.77
CA ARG A 272 -22.83 -3.40 17.40
C ARG A 272 -22.31 -2.35 16.41
N LEU A 273 -21.13 -2.60 15.84
CA LEU A 273 -20.40 -1.67 14.98
C LEU A 273 -20.71 -1.96 13.50
N PRO A 274 -21.53 -1.14 12.81
CA PRO A 274 -21.94 -1.44 11.43
C PRO A 274 -20.82 -1.19 10.40
N ASP A 275 -19.99 -0.16 10.63
CA ASP A 275 -18.87 0.22 9.75
C ASP A 275 -17.55 0.21 10.51
N SER A 276 -16.85 -0.93 10.49
CA SER A 276 -15.49 -1.05 11.00
C SER A 276 -14.46 -1.23 9.86
N LYS A 277 -13.17 -1.21 10.21
CA LYS A 277 -12.08 -1.50 9.26
C LYS A 277 -12.26 -2.84 8.54
N THR A 278 -12.94 -3.80 9.16
CA THR A 278 -13.15 -5.17 8.66
C THR A 278 -14.62 -5.47 8.34
N GLY A 279 -15.49 -4.45 8.25
CA GLY A 279 -16.94 -4.63 8.04
C GLY A 279 -17.75 -4.61 9.34
N THR A 280 -18.94 -5.19 9.36
CA THR A 280 -19.78 -5.25 10.56
C THR A 280 -19.14 -6.11 11.64
N LYS A 281 -19.17 -5.65 12.89
CA LYS A 281 -18.50 -6.27 14.02
C LYS A 281 -19.31 -6.13 15.30
N ILE A 282 -19.29 -7.17 16.14
CA ILE A 282 -19.87 -7.15 17.47
C ILE A 282 -18.72 -7.27 18.49
N VAL A 283 -18.68 -6.39 19.48
CA VAL A 283 -17.73 -6.43 20.60
C VAL A 283 -18.49 -6.62 21.89
N HIS A 284 -18.35 -7.79 22.52
CA HIS A 284 -18.92 -8.02 23.83
C HIS A 284 -18.10 -7.32 24.92
N PHE A 285 -18.78 -6.85 25.95
CA PHE A 285 -18.14 -6.13 27.04
C PHE A 285 -18.63 -6.59 28.41
N GLY A 286 -17.76 -6.48 29.41
CA GLY A 286 -18.07 -6.80 30.81
C GLY A 286 -18.64 -5.62 31.59
N GLU A 287 -18.93 -5.83 32.87
CA GLU A 287 -19.56 -4.82 33.73
C GLU A 287 -18.71 -3.55 33.89
N VAL A 288 -17.38 -3.67 33.92
CA VAL A 288 -16.48 -2.51 34.03
C VAL A 288 -16.65 -1.55 32.84
N VAL A 289 -16.78 -2.09 31.63
CA VAL A 289 -17.06 -1.27 30.43
C VAL A 289 -18.47 -0.70 30.49
N ALA A 290 -19.45 -1.47 30.98
CA ALA A 290 -20.81 -0.96 31.17
C ALA A 290 -20.83 0.23 32.13
N ALA A 291 -20.08 0.17 33.23
CA ALA A 291 -19.92 1.27 34.19
C ALA A 291 -19.30 2.51 33.54
N VAL A 292 -18.23 2.35 32.76
CA VAL A 292 -17.63 3.46 31.99
C VAL A 292 -18.64 4.05 31.00
N LEU A 293 -19.42 3.22 30.30
CA LEU A 293 -20.44 3.72 29.37
C LEU A 293 -21.56 4.47 30.11
N ARG A 294 -21.97 4.02 31.29
CA ARG A 294 -23.01 4.70 32.09
C ARG A 294 -22.52 6.01 32.69
N SER A 295 -21.22 6.17 32.93
CA SER A 295 -20.66 7.41 33.47
C SER A 295 -20.54 8.53 32.43
N ILE A 296 -20.68 8.23 31.14
CA ILE A 296 -20.61 9.23 30.07
C ILE A 296 -21.96 9.95 29.96
N PRO A 297 -22.01 11.29 30.10
CA PRO A 297 -23.24 12.04 29.94
C PRO A 297 -23.82 11.90 28.53
N ARG A 298 -25.13 11.64 28.45
CA ARG A 298 -25.87 11.66 27.19
C ARG A 298 -26.35 13.08 26.90
N LEU A 299 -25.74 13.71 25.90
CA LEU A 299 -26.17 15.03 25.45
C LEU A 299 -27.40 14.90 24.55
N GLN A 300 -28.36 15.80 24.74
CA GLN A 300 -29.55 15.88 23.89
C GLN A 300 -29.15 16.07 22.42
N ASP A 301 -29.87 15.40 21.52
CA ASP A 301 -29.66 15.46 20.06
C ASP A 301 -28.24 15.12 19.57
N ASN A 302 -27.40 14.52 20.41
CA ASN A 302 -26.07 14.05 20.05
C ASN A 302 -26.01 12.51 20.05
N PRO A 303 -25.86 11.86 18.88
CA PRO A 303 -25.88 10.40 18.81
C PRO A 303 -24.59 9.75 19.32
N TRP A 304 -23.51 10.51 19.54
CA TRP A 304 -22.18 9.99 19.78
C TRP A 304 -21.92 9.70 21.26
N VAL A 305 -21.20 8.62 21.54
CA VAL A 305 -20.72 8.29 22.89
C VAL A 305 -19.54 9.18 23.26
N ILE A 306 -18.58 9.38 22.34
CA ILE A 306 -17.42 10.25 22.56
C ILE A 306 -17.68 11.60 21.90
N THR A 307 -18.21 12.54 22.68
CA THR A 307 -18.63 13.87 22.22
C THR A 307 -17.46 14.84 22.09
N GLY A 308 -17.59 15.79 21.17
CA GLY A 308 -16.66 16.90 20.99
C GLY A 308 -17.12 18.14 21.75
N THR A 309 -16.36 19.22 21.64
CA THR A 309 -16.71 20.53 22.24
C THR A 309 -17.78 21.28 21.45
N LYS A 310 -17.97 20.95 20.18
CA LYS A 310 -19.03 21.51 19.34
C LYS A 310 -20.33 20.74 19.55
N GLU A 311 -21.44 21.47 19.63
CA GLU A 311 -22.77 20.89 19.75
C GLU A 311 -23.07 19.88 18.62
N GLY A 312 -23.70 18.75 18.97
CA GLY A 312 -24.01 17.66 18.05
C GLY A 312 -22.80 16.91 17.46
N ALA A 313 -21.58 17.35 17.72
CA ALA A 313 -20.36 16.77 17.15
C ALA A 313 -19.71 15.73 18.06
N ARG A 314 -18.94 14.83 17.42
CA ARG A 314 -18.04 13.89 18.09
C ARG A 314 -16.65 14.48 18.26
N LEU A 315 -15.87 13.91 19.16
CA LEU A 315 -14.43 14.16 19.19
C LEU A 315 -13.81 13.64 17.89
N THR A 316 -12.99 14.45 17.24
CA THR A 316 -12.39 14.11 15.93
C THR A 316 -10.96 13.60 16.05
N ASP A 317 -10.22 14.07 17.05
CA ASP A 317 -8.82 13.69 17.27
C ASP A 317 -8.55 13.47 18.77
N LEU A 318 -8.03 12.28 19.09
CA LEU A 318 -7.62 11.86 20.43
C LEU A 318 -6.09 11.90 20.58
N GLN A 319 -5.31 12.16 19.51
CA GLN A 319 -3.86 12.16 19.57
C GLN A 319 -3.29 13.29 20.45
N PRO A 320 -3.73 14.56 20.34
CA PRO A 320 -3.25 15.61 21.23
C PRO A 320 -3.48 15.32 22.72
N PRO A 321 -4.69 14.97 23.20
CA PRO A 321 -4.89 14.65 24.61
C PRO A 321 -4.15 13.37 25.02
N TRP A 322 -4.12 12.33 24.17
CA TRP A 322 -3.34 11.13 24.46
C TRP A 322 -1.86 11.43 24.70
N ARG A 323 -1.26 12.34 23.91
CA ARG A 323 0.14 12.76 24.12
C ARG A 323 0.37 13.42 25.48
N ARG A 324 -0.60 14.20 25.98
CA ARG A 324 -0.51 14.83 27.31
C ARG A 324 -0.68 13.81 28.42
N ILE A 325 -1.71 12.96 28.33
CA ILE A 325 -2.02 11.91 29.30
C ILE A 325 -0.83 10.95 29.44
N ARG A 326 -0.34 10.41 28.32
CA ARG A 326 0.78 9.45 28.37
C ARG A 326 2.06 10.07 28.92
N LYS A 327 2.32 11.35 28.63
CA LYS A 327 3.47 12.07 29.18
C LYS A 327 3.34 12.24 30.71
N LYS A 328 2.15 12.63 31.20
CA LYS A 328 1.86 12.72 32.64
C LYS A 328 1.98 11.35 33.34
N ALA A 329 1.64 10.27 32.65
CA ALA A 329 1.77 8.90 33.16
C ALA A 329 3.19 8.31 33.09
N GLY A 330 4.17 9.01 32.50
CA GLY A 330 5.53 8.49 32.27
C GLY A 330 5.62 7.44 31.14
N LEU A 331 4.71 7.51 30.16
CA LEU A 331 4.51 6.53 29.09
C LEU A 331 4.71 7.17 27.70
N ASP A 332 5.74 8.00 27.52
CA ASP A 332 6.01 8.74 26.28
C ASP A 332 6.14 7.85 25.03
N ASP A 333 6.59 6.61 25.21
CA ASP A 333 6.80 5.63 24.15
C ASP A 333 5.52 4.87 23.74
N VAL A 334 4.46 4.93 24.56
CA VAL A 334 3.19 4.22 24.33
C VAL A 334 2.34 4.97 23.31
N ARG A 335 2.08 4.33 22.16
CA ARG A 335 1.12 4.81 21.16
C ARG A 335 -0.28 4.38 21.53
N ILE A 336 -1.28 5.12 21.08
CA ILE A 336 -2.69 4.81 21.40
C ILE A 336 -3.12 3.41 20.94
N HIS A 337 -2.52 2.90 19.85
CA HIS A 337 -2.81 1.56 19.36
C HIS A 337 -2.17 0.46 20.22
N ASP A 338 -1.16 0.81 21.02
CA ASP A 338 -0.53 -0.13 21.95
C ASP A 338 -1.50 -0.50 23.08
N LEU A 339 -2.52 0.32 23.38
CA LEU A 339 -3.62 -0.08 24.29
C LEU A 339 -4.36 -1.33 23.77
N ARG A 340 -4.59 -1.43 22.46
CA ARG A 340 -5.17 -2.62 21.83
C ARG A 340 -4.21 -3.80 21.85
N HIS A 341 -2.92 -3.56 21.63
CA HIS A 341 -1.91 -4.62 21.75
C HIS A 341 -1.84 -5.15 23.18
N SER A 342 -1.91 -4.26 24.16
CA SER A 342 -1.86 -4.60 25.59
C SER A 342 -3.11 -5.39 26.02
N PHE A 343 -4.30 -5.06 25.50
CA PHE A 343 -5.50 -5.88 25.69
C PHE A 343 -5.30 -7.31 25.16
N ALA A 344 -4.72 -7.45 23.97
CA ALA A 344 -4.46 -8.76 23.37
C ALA A 344 -3.44 -9.58 24.15
N SER A 345 -2.32 -8.95 24.54
CA SER A 345 -1.29 -9.57 25.38
C SER A 345 -1.87 -9.97 26.74
N GLY A 346 -2.68 -9.11 27.37
CA GLY A 346 -3.36 -9.41 28.63
C GLY A 346 -4.26 -10.64 28.54
N ALA A 347 -5.07 -10.75 27.49
CA ALA A 347 -5.91 -11.94 27.26
C ALA A 347 -5.06 -13.22 27.12
N LEU A 348 -3.93 -13.15 26.42
CA LEU A 348 -2.99 -14.27 26.30
C LEU A 348 -2.38 -14.66 27.65
N PHE A 349 -1.98 -13.67 28.48
CA PHE A 349 -1.47 -13.92 29.82
C PHE A 349 -2.50 -14.56 30.75
N LEU A 350 -3.79 -14.25 30.56
CA LEU A 350 -4.90 -14.90 31.26
C LEU A 350 -5.18 -16.33 30.75
N GLY A 351 -4.45 -16.79 29.72
CA GLY A 351 -4.53 -18.14 29.18
C GLY A 351 -5.51 -18.30 28.02
N GLU A 352 -6.01 -17.20 27.44
CA GLU A 352 -6.90 -17.27 26.28
C GLU A 352 -6.15 -17.73 25.02
N GLY A 353 -6.77 -18.62 24.25
CA GLY A 353 -6.22 -19.10 22.99
C GLY A 353 -6.24 -18.03 21.89
N LEU A 354 -5.28 -18.09 20.94
CA LEU A 354 -5.21 -17.16 19.80
C LEU A 354 -6.52 -17.03 18.99
N PRO A 355 -7.31 -18.09 18.75
CA PRO A 355 -8.61 -17.94 18.09
C PRO A 355 -9.59 -17.07 18.88
N MET A 356 -9.63 -17.23 20.20
CA MET A 356 -10.49 -16.44 21.08
C MET A 356 -10.06 -14.97 21.11
N ILE A 357 -8.76 -14.72 21.27
CA ILE A 357 -8.20 -13.36 21.21
C ILE A 357 -8.51 -12.70 19.86
N GLY A 358 -8.40 -13.46 18.76
CA GLY A 358 -8.79 -13.00 17.43
C GLY A 358 -10.26 -12.57 17.36
N LYS A 359 -11.16 -13.36 17.96
CA LYS A 359 -12.59 -13.07 18.05
C LYS A 359 -12.87 -11.82 18.89
N LEU A 360 -12.25 -11.70 20.07
CA LEU A 360 -12.35 -10.51 20.94
C LEU A 360 -11.93 -9.23 20.21
N LEU A 361 -10.83 -9.30 19.45
CA LEU A 361 -10.30 -8.16 18.69
C LEU A 361 -11.05 -7.91 17.37
N GLY A 362 -11.88 -8.84 16.91
CA GLY A 362 -12.53 -8.83 15.59
C GLY A 362 -11.52 -8.88 14.45
N HIS A 363 -10.58 -9.81 14.52
CA HIS A 363 -9.70 -10.14 13.39
C HIS A 363 -10.41 -11.14 12.47
N THR A 364 -10.41 -10.85 11.17
CA THR A 364 -10.94 -11.76 10.15
C THR A 364 -9.95 -12.86 9.77
N GLN A 365 -8.66 -12.65 10.03
CA GLN A 365 -7.57 -13.57 9.69
C GLN A 365 -6.74 -13.90 10.94
N VAL A 366 -6.52 -15.19 11.18
CA VAL A 366 -5.78 -15.70 12.34
C VAL A 366 -4.34 -15.18 12.38
N GLN A 367 -3.72 -14.99 11.22
CA GLN A 367 -2.36 -14.46 11.08
C GLN A 367 -2.19 -13.08 11.73
N THR A 368 -3.25 -12.28 11.82
CA THR A 368 -3.19 -10.96 12.49
C THR A 368 -3.00 -11.12 14.00
N THR A 369 -3.54 -12.19 14.58
CA THR A 369 -3.41 -12.55 16.00
C THR A 369 -2.14 -13.36 16.27
N ALA A 370 -1.64 -14.12 15.29
CA ALA A 370 -0.43 -14.93 15.42
C ALA A 370 0.82 -14.13 15.83
N ARG A 371 0.83 -12.81 15.58
CA ARG A 371 1.83 -11.89 16.14
C ARG A 371 2.02 -12.04 17.65
N TYR A 372 0.97 -12.35 18.42
CA TYR A 372 1.09 -12.49 19.89
C TYR A 372 1.60 -13.86 20.32
N ALA A 373 1.76 -14.83 19.40
CA ALA A 373 2.09 -16.22 19.75
C ALA A 373 3.43 -16.34 20.50
N HIS A 374 4.40 -15.47 20.21
CA HIS A 374 5.71 -15.49 20.87
C HIS A 374 5.64 -15.13 22.37
N LEU A 375 4.56 -14.47 22.82
CA LEU A 375 4.33 -14.13 24.23
C LEU A 375 3.74 -15.29 25.05
N ALA A 376 3.51 -16.45 24.42
CA ALA A 376 2.81 -17.57 25.05
C ALA A 376 3.70 -18.48 25.93
N ALA A 377 5.01 -18.23 26.06
CA ALA A 377 5.92 -19.13 26.78
C ALA A 377 5.48 -19.41 28.23
N ASP A 378 5.17 -18.37 29.00
CA ASP A 378 4.70 -18.52 30.39
C ASP A 378 3.27 -19.09 30.48
N PRO A 379 2.29 -18.62 29.67
CA PRO A 379 0.97 -19.26 29.58
C PRO A 379 1.01 -20.76 29.25
N VAL A 380 1.90 -21.19 28.35
CA VAL A 380 2.07 -22.61 27.98
C VAL A 380 2.56 -23.41 29.18
N LYS A 381 3.54 -22.90 29.93
CA LYS A 381 4.03 -23.57 31.14
C LYS A 381 2.92 -23.71 32.19
N ASN A 382 2.18 -22.64 32.45
CA ASN A 382 1.04 -22.65 33.38
C ASN A 382 -0.08 -23.60 32.92
N ALA A 383 -0.34 -23.68 31.61
CA ALA A 383 -1.30 -24.62 31.06
C ALA A 383 -0.83 -26.08 31.24
N MET A 384 0.45 -26.36 31.01
CA MET A 384 1.04 -27.68 31.22
C MET A 384 0.99 -28.11 32.70
N GLU A 385 1.26 -27.20 33.63
CA GLU A 385 1.10 -27.45 35.07
C GLU A 385 -0.36 -27.79 35.40
N LYS A 386 -1.33 -26.97 34.96
CA LYS A 386 -2.77 -27.23 35.17
C LYS A 386 -3.23 -28.58 34.60
N VAL A 387 -2.79 -28.92 33.39
CA VAL A 387 -3.12 -30.20 32.74
C VAL A 387 -2.51 -31.37 33.51
N SER A 388 -1.23 -31.25 33.87
CA SER A 388 -0.51 -32.28 34.62
C SER A 388 -1.16 -32.51 36.00
N ASP A 389 -1.52 -31.44 36.71
CA ASP A 389 -2.21 -31.51 38.00
C ASP A 389 -3.61 -32.14 37.86
N PHE A 390 -4.36 -31.79 36.81
CA PHE A 390 -5.66 -32.38 36.54
C PHE A 390 -5.55 -33.88 36.28
N ILE A 391 -4.64 -34.29 35.39
CA ILE A 391 -4.39 -35.70 35.10
C ILE A 391 -3.90 -36.43 36.35
N ALA A 392 -2.97 -35.85 37.12
CA ALA A 392 -2.46 -36.46 38.34
C ALA A 392 -3.57 -36.70 39.38
N LYS A 393 -4.50 -35.74 39.54
CA LYS A 393 -5.68 -35.91 40.40
C LYS A 393 -6.58 -37.05 39.92
N GLN A 394 -6.89 -37.13 38.63
CA GLN A 394 -7.76 -38.16 38.08
C GLN A 394 -7.12 -39.56 38.08
N ALA A 395 -5.82 -39.62 37.78
CA ALA A 395 -5.05 -40.86 37.76
C ALA A 395 -4.54 -41.28 39.15
N THR A 396 -4.89 -40.54 40.21
CA THR A 396 -4.43 -40.79 41.60
C THR A 396 -2.90 -40.85 41.73
N ILE A 397 -2.18 -40.08 40.90
CA ILE A 397 -0.72 -40.03 40.93
C ILE A 397 -0.30 -39.22 42.16
N SER A 398 0.31 -39.90 43.13
CA SER A 398 0.79 -39.25 44.36
C SER A 398 1.98 -38.33 44.10
N THR A 399 1.78 -37.03 44.20
CA THR A 399 2.83 -35.99 44.13
C THR A 399 3.57 -35.76 45.45
N LYS A 400 3.26 -36.51 46.52
CA LYS A 400 4.02 -36.42 47.79
C LYS A 400 5.46 -36.85 47.55
N ARG A 401 6.38 -35.87 47.53
CA ARG A 401 7.83 -36.07 47.69
C ARG A 401 8.04 -37.05 48.87
N ARG A 402 8.49 -38.27 48.59
CA ARG A 402 8.96 -39.19 49.64
C ARG A 402 10.15 -38.55 50.33
N ARG A 403 9.92 -37.83 51.43
CA ARG A 403 10.94 -37.54 52.44
C ARG A 403 11.27 -38.88 53.10
N ASN A 404 12.32 -39.54 52.60
CA ASN A 404 13.28 -40.34 53.37
C ASN A 404 14.01 -41.30 52.43
N HIS A 405 15.28 -41.00 52.14
CA HIS A 405 16.38 -41.94 52.27
C HIS A 405 17.63 -41.11 52.62
N LYS A 406 18.10 -41.25 53.85
CA LYS A 406 19.44 -40.77 54.25
C LYS A 406 20.45 -41.62 53.50
N TYR A 407 21.00 -41.12 52.40
CA TYR A 407 22.27 -41.63 51.90
C TYR A 407 23.37 -40.89 52.66
N THR A 408 24.07 -41.61 53.53
CA THR A 408 25.30 -41.16 54.18
C THR A 408 26.36 -41.03 53.09
N VAL A 409 26.72 -39.80 52.72
CA VAL A 409 27.81 -39.53 51.79
C VAL A 409 29.12 -39.65 52.56
N GLN A 410 29.94 -40.66 52.25
CA GLN A 410 31.35 -40.66 52.67
C GLN A 410 32.11 -39.59 51.87
N PRO A 411 33.01 -38.81 52.51
CA PRO A 411 33.72 -37.76 51.81
C PRO A 411 34.86 -38.34 50.97
N LEU A 412 34.81 -38.14 49.65
CA LEU A 412 35.94 -38.36 48.77
C LEU A 412 36.85 -37.13 48.80
N GLY A 413 38.12 -37.40 49.13
CA GLY A 413 39.15 -36.42 49.41
C GLY A 413 39.59 -35.54 48.25
N SER A 414 40.29 -34.48 48.64
CA SER A 414 40.98 -33.47 47.83
C SER A 414 41.82 -34.07 46.71
N TRP A 415 41.66 -33.58 45.48
CA TRP A 415 42.72 -33.63 44.47
C TRP A 415 42.87 -32.29 43.73
N ALA A 416 44.14 -31.94 43.57
CA ALA A 416 44.71 -30.66 43.24
C ALA A 416 44.49 -30.16 41.81
N SER A 417 44.72 -28.85 41.66
CA SER A 417 45.03 -28.13 40.43
C SER A 417 45.90 -28.91 39.44
N ALA A 418 45.56 -28.80 38.15
CA ALA A 418 46.51 -28.99 37.06
C ALA A 418 46.27 -27.93 35.98
N LYS A 419 47.40 -27.48 35.42
CA LYS A 419 47.65 -26.26 34.66
C LYS A 419 47.24 -26.36 33.18
N SER A 420 47.20 -25.16 32.61
CA SER A 420 47.20 -24.71 31.21
C SER A 420 48.14 -25.41 30.21
N ALA A 421 47.58 -25.58 28.99
CA ALA A 421 48.17 -25.39 27.63
C ALA A 421 49.24 -26.41 27.14
N PRO A 422 49.53 -26.53 25.81
CA PRO A 422 49.30 -25.57 24.70
C PRO A 422 47.93 -25.61 24.03
#